data_AF-A0AAJ3A598-F1
#
_entry.id   AF-A0AAJ3A598-F1
#
_cell.length_a   1.000
_cell.length_b   1.000
_cell.length_c   1.000
_cell.angle_alpha   90.00
_cell.angle_beta   90.00
_cell.angle_gamma   90.00
#
_symmetry.space_group_name_H-M   'P 1'
#
loop_
_entity.id
_entity.type
_entity.pdbx_description
1 polymer ?
#
loop_
_entity_poly.entity_id
_entity_poly.type
_entity_poly.pdbx_seq_one_letter_code
_entity_poly.pdbx_strand_id
1 'polypeptide(L)' 'MGSPSPELSNLWLARAFNALDVEAAAALYHPDASIVQVDEVHGGTTIARGADAIRATMAAYIG' A
#
# COMPACT_ATOMS: atom_id res chain seq x y z
N MET A 1 -13.51 -11.51 -9.21
CA MET A 1 -12.61 -12.39 -8.43
C MET A 1 -12.64 -11.88 -7.00
N GLY A 2 -12.97 -12.73 -6.03
CA GLY A 2 -13.08 -12.32 -4.62
C GLY A 2 -11.71 -11.91 -4.06
N SER A 3 -11.70 -11.08 -3.02
CA SER A 3 -10.46 -10.72 -2.32
C SER A 3 -9.80 -11.98 -1.73
N PRO A 4 -8.46 -12.09 -1.76
CA PRO A 4 -7.76 -13.16 -1.04
C PRO A 4 -8.14 -13.17 0.44
N SER A 5 -7.94 -14.30 1.12
CA SER A 5 -8.12 -14.33 2.58
C SER A 5 -7.17 -13.31 3.24
N PRO A 6 -7.49 -12.80 4.43
CA PRO A 6 -6.61 -11.88 5.15
C PRO A 6 -5.18 -12.44 5.32
N GLU A 7 -5.06 -13.72 5.63
CA GLU A 7 -3.75 -14.39 5.80
C GLU A 7 -2.95 -14.41 4.51
N LEU A 8 -3.61 -14.72 3.39
CA LEU A 8 -2.96 -14.75 2.08
C LEU A 8 -2.54 -13.36 1.62
N SER A 9 -3.37 -12.35 1.90
CA SER A 9 -3.08 -10.94 1.63
C SER A 9 -1.82 -10.50 2.38
N ASN A 10 -1.70 -10.85 3.67
CA ASN A 10 -0.53 -10.53 4.47
C ASN A 10 0.74 -11.20 3.95
N LEU A 11 0.67 -12.47 3.55
CA LEU A 11 1.84 -13.17 2.98
C LEU A 11 2.30 -12.55 1.65
N TRP A 12 1.35 -12.15 0.79
CA TRP A 12 1.66 -11.49 -0.47
C TRP A 12 2.25 -10.10 -0.25
N LEU A 13 1.70 -9.33 0.69
CA LEU A 13 2.23 -8.01 1.06
C LEU A 13 3.65 -8.15 1.61
N ALA A 14 3.88 -9.07 2.54
CA ALA A 14 5.20 -9.31 3.11
C ALA A 14 6.22 -9.71 2.03
N ARG A 15 5.81 -10.55 1.07
CA ARG A 15 6.65 -10.92 -0.07
C ARG A 15 7.00 -9.71 -0.94
N ALA A 16 6.03 -8.86 -1.24
CA ALA A 16 6.25 -7.66 -2.05
C ALA A 16 7.23 -6.69 -1.37
N PHE A 17 7.04 -6.44 -0.06
CA PHE A 17 7.95 -5.61 0.74
C PHE A 17 9.38 -6.17 0.77
N ASN A 18 9.55 -7.47 1.02
CA ASN A 18 10.87 -8.10 1.04
C ASN A 18 11.57 -8.07 -0.33
N ALA A 19 10.81 -8.01 -1.43
CA ALA A 19 11.34 -7.91 -2.78
C ALA A 19 11.51 -6.47 -3.27
N LEU A 20 11.16 -5.47 -2.45
CA LEU A 20 11.09 -4.06 -2.81
C LEU A 20 10.17 -3.78 -4.02
N ASP A 21 9.10 -4.57 -4.17
CA ASP A 21 8.19 -4.50 -5.31
C ASP A 21 6.96 -3.64 -4.98
N VAL A 22 7.04 -2.37 -5.36
CA VAL A 22 5.99 -1.37 -5.13
C VAL A 22 4.69 -1.71 -5.87
N GLU A 23 4.77 -2.22 -7.09
CA GLU A 23 3.57 -2.53 -7.88
C GLU A 23 2.84 -3.76 -7.30
N ALA A 24 3.59 -4.78 -6.88
CA ALA A 24 2.99 -5.94 -6.21
C ALA A 24 2.33 -5.56 -4.88
N ALA A 25 2.92 -4.62 -4.12
CA ALA A 25 2.33 -4.12 -2.88
C ALA A 25 1.04 -3.31 -3.16
N ALA A 26 1.06 -2.43 -4.15
CA ALA A 26 -0.09 -1.60 -4.52
C ALA A 26 -1.25 -2.42 -5.10
N ALA A 27 -0.98 -3.53 -5.80
CA ALA A 27 -1.99 -4.38 -6.43
C ALA A 27 -2.96 -5.06 -5.45
N LEU A 28 -2.65 -5.08 -4.15
CA LEU A 28 -3.52 -5.63 -3.11
C LEU A 28 -4.71 -4.71 -2.76
N TYR A 29 -4.71 -3.48 -3.24
CA TYR A 29 -5.72 -2.48 -2.91
C TYR A 29 -6.68 -2.24 -4.07
N HIS A 30 -7.91 -1.83 -3.74
CA HIS A 30 -8.86 -1.38 -4.76
C HIS A 30 -8.34 -0.09 -5.43
N PRO A 31 -8.43 0.05 -6.76
CA PRO A 31 -7.88 1.20 -7.48
C PRO A 31 -8.46 2.55 -7.03
N ASP A 32 -9.68 2.56 -6.48
CA ASP A 32 -10.34 3.77 -5.95
C ASP A 32 -10.29 3.90 -4.42
N ALA A 33 -9.51 3.06 -3.73
CA ALA A 33 -9.40 3.10 -2.28
C ALA A 33 -8.74 4.41 -1.81
N SER A 34 -9.13 4.84 -0.62
CA SER A 34 -8.45 5.90 0.11
C SER A 34 -7.31 5.31 0.91
N ILE A 35 -6.21 6.06 1.03
CA ILE A 35 -5.05 5.69 1.83
C ILE A 35 -4.66 6.85 2.74
N VAL A 36 -4.31 6.53 3.98
CA VAL A 36 -3.81 7.50 4.95
C VAL A 36 -2.29 7.49 4.88
N GLN A 37 -1.72 8.61 4.51
CA GLN A 37 -0.29 8.88 4.55
C GLN A 37 0.03 9.55 5.89
N VAL A 38 0.97 8.98 6.63
CA VAL A 38 1.43 9.51 7.92
C VAL A 38 2.78 10.16 7.69
N ASP A 39 2.88 11.45 7.97
CA ASP A 39 4.17 12.16 7.98
C ASP A 39 4.88 11.88 9.31
N GLU A 40 5.99 11.15 9.25
CA GLU A 40 6.79 10.79 10.43
C GLU A 40 7.45 12.01 11.09
N VAL A 41 7.66 13.12 10.38
CA VAL A 41 8.41 14.28 10.87
C VAL A 41 7.52 15.24 11.65
N HIS A 42 6.29 15.47 11.19
CA HIS A 42 5.36 16.43 11.81
C HIS A 42 4.12 15.80 12.44
N GLY A 43 3.96 14.46 12.35
CA GLY A 43 2.77 13.75 12.84
C GLY A 43 1.49 14.10 12.08
N GLY A 44 1.61 14.74 10.92
CA GLY A 44 0.48 15.08 10.06
C GLY A 44 -0.10 13.83 9.40
N THR A 45 -1.41 13.82 9.17
CA THR A 45 -2.07 12.80 8.36
C THR A 45 -2.68 13.44 7.13
N THR A 46 -2.39 12.86 5.97
CA THR A 46 -3.02 13.24 4.70
C THR A 46 -3.80 12.05 4.17
N ILE A 47 -5.07 12.27 3.82
CA ILE A 47 -5.88 11.24 3.15
C ILE A 47 -5.76 11.47 1.65
N ALA A 48 -5.15 10.52 0.95
CA ALA A 48 -5.06 10.50 -0.50
C ALA A 48 -5.97 9.38 -1.05
N ARG A 49 -6.22 9.40 -2.37
CA ARG A 49 -7.12 8.43 -3.01
C ARG A 49 -6.59 8.02 -4.37
N GLY A 50 -6.84 6.77 -4.73
CA GLY A 50 -6.59 6.26 -6.07
C GLY A 50 -5.28 5.48 -6.17
N ALA A 51 -5.13 4.75 -7.28
CA ALA A 51 -3.98 3.90 -7.55
C ALA A 51 -2.63 4.63 -7.44
N ASP A 52 -2.55 5.87 -7.93
CA ASP A 52 -1.32 6.65 -7.87
C ASP A 52 -0.94 7.04 -6.44
N ALA A 53 -1.93 7.39 -5.61
CA ALA A 53 -1.71 7.68 -4.20
C ALA A 53 -1.28 6.43 -3.42
N ILE A 54 -1.89 5.27 -3.73
CA ILE A 54 -1.51 3.99 -3.14
C ILE A 54 -0.06 3.66 -3.51
N ARG A 55 0.30 3.76 -4.79
CA ARG A 55 1.66 3.52 -5.28
C ARG A 55 2.67 4.45 -4.61
N ALA A 56 2.38 5.75 -4.54
CA ALA A 56 3.25 6.72 -3.89
C ALA A 56 3.47 6.41 -2.40
N THR A 57 2.41 5.96 -1.71
CA THR A 57 2.50 5.56 -0.30
C THR A 57 3.32 4.28 -0.12
N MET A 58 3.12 3.27 -0.97
CA MET A 58 3.91 2.03 -0.93
C MET A 58 5.39 2.31 -1.22
N ALA A 59 5.67 3.18 -2.19
CA ALA A 59 7.04 3.61 -2.49
C ALA A 59 7.72 4.25 -1.28
N ALA A 60 7.01 5.09 -0.52
CA ALA A 60 7.53 5.73 0.68
C ALA A 60 7.80 4.76 1.85
N TYR A 61 7.13 3.59 1.88
CA TYR A 61 7.36 2.58 2.92
C TYR A 61 8.39 1.52 2.52
N ILE A 62 8.55 1.26 1.22
CA ILE A 62 9.48 0.26 0.69
C ILE A 62 10.89 0.83 0.50
N GLY A 63 11.03 2.15 0.34
CA GLY A 63 12.32 2.85 0.16
C GLY A 63 12.58 3.89 1.24
#